data_AF-A0A9W6YR28-F1
#
_entry.id   AF-A0A9W6YR28-F1
#
_cell.length_a   1.000
_cell.length_b   1.000
_cell.length_c   1.000
_cell.angle_alpha   90.00
_cell.angle_beta   90.00
_cell.angle_gamma   90.00
#
_symmetry.space_group_name_H-M   'P 1'
#
loop_
_entity.id
_entity.type
_entity.pdbx_description
1 polymer ?
#
loop_
_entity_poly.entity_id
_entity_poly.type
_entity_poly.pdbx_seq_one_letter_code
_entity_poly.pdbx_strand_id
1 'polypeptide(L)'
;MSGTDDKMRLALLDADKFARFSSSTFRADKLYKTVGYGLGAVGHLLAHASPPQSETAAGLRAIASNISMARYVIRFTGGLESYAAYKSGSWCYGDDSDHVRRVVGLQALSMIVYYPLEHVSYVGFV
;
A
#
# COMPACT_ATOMS: atom_id res chain seq x y z
N MET A 1 -23.42 -27.53 -26.67
CA MET A 1 -22.35 -27.68 -25.65
C MET A 1 -21.26 -26.67 -25.95
N SER A 2 -21.25 -25.50 -25.29
CA SER A 2 -20.08 -24.62 -25.16
C SER A 2 -20.46 -23.46 -24.23
N GLY A 3 -20.89 -23.80 -23.00
CA GLY A 3 -21.27 -22.83 -21.96
C GLY A 3 -20.29 -22.81 -20.79
N THR A 4 -19.18 -23.53 -20.92
CA THR A 4 -18.25 -23.86 -19.84
C THR A 4 -16.90 -23.15 -20.00
N ASP A 5 -16.52 -22.75 -21.21
CA ASP A 5 -15.23 -22.10 -21.48
C ASP A 5 -15.15 -20.63 -21.01
N ASP A 6 -16.27 -19.92 -20.95
CA ASP A 6 -16.30 -18.51 -20.51
C ASP A 6 -16.20 -18.34 -18.99
N LYS A 7 -16.67 -19.33 -18.21
CA LYS A 7 -16.52 -19.32 -16.74
C LYS A 7 -15.10 -19.66 -16.29
N MET A 8 -14.30 -20.25 -17.19
CA MET A 8 -12.92 -20.69 -16.94
C MET A 8 -11.87 -19.74 -17.52
N ARG A 9 -12.29 -18.61 -18.12
CA ARG A 9 -11.43 -17.46 -18.44
C ARG A 9 -11.04 -16.72 -17.17
N LEU A 10 -10.41 -17.45 -16.26
CA LEU A 10 -9.85 -17.00 -15.00
C LEU A 10 -10.86 -16.28 -14.08
N ALA A 11 -10.73 -16.53 -12.79
CA ALA A 11 -10.89 -15.46 -11.81
C ALA A 11 -9.76 -14.41 -12.05
N LEU A 12 -9.70 -13.86 -13.26
CA LEU A 12 -8.77 -12.84 -13.71
C LEU A 12 -9.12 -11.65 -12.84
N LEU A 13 -8.12 -11.17 -12.12
CA LEU A 13 -8.12 -9.88 -11.45
C LEU A 13 -9.03 -8.92 -12.22
N ASP A 14 -10.18 -8.63 -11.66
CA ASP A 14 -11.12 -7.65 -12.20
C ASP A 14 -10.37 -6.30 -12.12
N ALA A 15 -9.64 -5.99 -13.19
CA ALA A 15 -8.67 -4.91 -13.24
C ALA A 15 -9.36 -3.57 -12.99
N ASP A 16 -10.64 -3.46 -13.34
CA ASP A 16 -11.49 -2.32 -13.05
C ASP A 16 -11.83 -2.22 -11.56
N LYS A 17 -12.21 -3.33 -10.91
CA LYS A 17 -12.37 -3.35 -9.44
C LYS A 17 -11.05 -3.06 -8.73
N PHE A 18 -9.94 -3.58 -9.25
CA PHE A 18 -8.60 -3.35 -8.72
C PHE A 18 -8.21 -1.87 -8.84
N ALA A 19 -8.37 -1.27 -10.02
CA ALA A 19 -8.10 0.14 -10.27
C ALA A 19 -8.98 1.05 -9.40
N ARG A 20 -10.27 0.72 -9.24
CA ARG A 20 -11.18 1.44 -8.32
C ARG A 20 -10.81 1.27 -6.84
N PHE A 21 -10.27 0.12 -6.46
CA PHE A 21 -9.78 -0.08 -5.10
C PHE A 21 -8.50 0.73 -4.86
N SER A 22 -7.55 0.70 -5.80
CA SER A 22 -6.26 1.40 -5.70
C SER A 22 -6.30 2.88 -6.09
N SER A 23 -7.44 3.43 -6.50
CA SER A 23 -7.56 4.84 -6.88
C SER A 23 -7.70 5.80 -5.70
N SER A 24 -7.99 5.28 -4.49
CA SER A 24 -7.97 6.09 -3.26
C SER A 24 -6.61 5.96 -2.57
N THR A 25 -6.01 7.09 -2.17
CA THR A 25 -4.66 7.14 -1.57
C THR A 25 -4.49 6.14 -0.42
N PHE A 26 -5.49 6.04 0.46
CA PHE A 26 -5.46 5.14 1.61
C PHE A 26 -5.46 3.64 1.24
N ARG A 27 -6.23 3.24 0.22
CA ARG A 27 -6.30 1.84 -0.23
C ARG A 27 -5.12 1.47 -1.13
N ALA A 28 -4.63 2.44 -1.92
CA ALA A 28 -3.41 2.30 -2.72
C ALA A 28 -2.19 1.99 -1.83
N ASP A 29 -2.02 2.69 -0.70
CA ASP A 29 -0.91 2.43 0.24
C ASP A 29 -0.92 0.98 0.77
N LYS A 30 -2.11 0.45 1.11
CA LYS A 30 -2.25 -0.94 1.54
C LYS A 30 -1.85 -1.93 0.45
N LEU A 31 -2.18 -1.64 -0.80
CA LEU A 31 -1.78 -2.46 -1.95
C LEU A 31 -0.26 -2.42 -2.14
N TYR A 32 0.34 -1.22 -2.15
CA TYR A 32 1.79 -1.07 -2.30
C TYR A 32 2.56 -1.74 -1.16
N LYS A 33 2.02 -1.75 0.06
CA LYS A 33 2.54 -2.54 1.19
C LYS A 33 2.56 -4.02 0.87
N THR A 34 1.42 -4.58 0.50
CA THR A 34 1.29 -6.01 0.25
C THR A 34 2.23 -6.46 -0.86
N VAL A 35 2.27 -5.73 -1.98
CA VAL A 35 3.15 -6.08 -3.11
C VAL A 35 4.62 -5.86 -2.73
N GLY A 36 4.98 -4.72 -2.16
CA GLY A 36 6.36 -4.40 -1.78
C GLY A 36 6.94 -5.39 -0.76
N TYR A 37 6.22 -5.65 0.34
CA TYR A 37 6.66 -6.61 1.36
C TYR A 37 6.63 -8.04 0.83
N GLY A 38 5.63 -8.41 0.03
CA GLY A 38 5.57 -9.74 -0.58
C GLY A 38 6.78 -10.02 -1.48
N LEU A 39 7.09 -9.09 -2.39
CA LEU A 39 8.25 -9.21 -3.28
C LEU A 39 9.57 -9.19 -2.50
N GLY A 40 9.69 -8.33 -1.48
CA GLY A 40 10.88 -8.28 -0.62
C GLY A 40 11.10 -9.59 0.15
N ALA A 41 10.03 -10.16 0.71
CA ALA A 41 10.06 -11.42 1.45
C ALA A 41 10.41 -12.59 0.53
N VAL A 42 9.75 -12.71 -0.63
CA VAL A 42 10.06 -13.77 -1.62
C VAL A 42 11.48 -13.61 -2.15
N GLY A 43 11.93 -12.39 -2.45
CA GLY A 43 13.31 -12.12 -2.86
C GLY A 43 14.33 -12.48 -1.78
N HIS A 44 14.01 -12.31 -0.49
CA HIS A 44 14.85 -12.77 0.62
C HIS A 44 14.87 -14.30 0.73
N LEU A 45 13.70 -14.95 0.67
CA LEU A 45 13.61 -16.40 0.73
C LEU A 45 14.35 -17.07 -0.43
N LEU A 46 14.21 -16.55 -1.65
CA LEU A 46 14.91 -17.08 -2.82
C LEU A 46 16.42 -16.88 -2.74
N ALA A 47 16.90 -15.76 -2.19
CA ALA A 47 18.32 -15.55 -1.97
C ALA A 47 18.92 -16.53 -0.93
N HIS A 48 18.10 -17.07 -0.01
CA HIS A 48 18.52 -18.10 0.94
C HIS A 48 18.35 -19.53 0.40
N ALA A 49 17.35 -19.77 -0.44
CA ALA A 49 17.00 -21.10 -0.94
C ALA A 49 17.68 -21.48 -2.27
N SER A 50 18.23 -20.51 -3.00
CA SER A 50 18.89 -20.70 -4.30
C SER A 50 20.37 -20.30 -4.24
N PRO A 51 21.19 -20.68 -5.25
CA PRO A 51 22.59 -20.30 -5.30
C PRO A 51 22.78 -18.76 -5.21
N PRO A 52 23.96 -18.28 -4.78
CA PRO A 52 24.21 -16.89 -4.35
C PRO A 52 23.95 -15.76 -5.38
N GLN A 53 23.41 -16.05 -6.56
CA GLN A 53 23.22 -15.10 -7.67
C GLN A 53 21.94 -15.38 -8.47
N SER A 54 20.83 -15.73 -7.80
CA SER A 54 19.53 -15.78 -8.48
C SER A 54 19.15 -14.39 -8.98
N GLU A 55 19.23 -14.17 -10.30
CA GLU A 55 18.78 -12.93 -10.96
C GLU A 55 17.33 -12.58 -10.58
N THR A 56 16.49 -13.61 -10.39
CA THR A 56 15.11 -13.45 -9.93
C THR A 56 15.03 -12.87 -8.52
N ALA A 57 15.85 -13.34 -7.58
CA ALA A 57 15.88 -12.79 -6.22
C ALA A 57 16.35 -11.32 -6.22
N ALA A 58 17.34 -10.99 -7.04
CA ALA A 58 17.81 -9.62 -7.23
C ALA A 58 16.72 -8.72 -7.84
N GLY A 59 16.02 -9.20 -8.88
CA GLY A 59 14.92 -8.48 -9.53
C GLY A 59 13.74 -8.22 -8.58
N LEU A 60 13.33 -9.23 -7.80
CA LEU A 60 12.24 -9.07 -6.83
C LEU A 60 12.59 -8.07 -5.72
N ARG A 61 13.83 -8.08 -5.23
CA ARG A 61 14.33 -7.10 -4.27
C ARG A 61 14.40 -5.69 -4.87
N ALA A 62 14.82 -5.55 -6.12
CA ALA A 62 14.86 -4.26 -6.82
C ALA A 62 13.45 -3.68 -7.02
N ILE A 63 12.47 -4.51 -7.41
CA ILE A 63 11.07 -4.07 -7.51
C ILE A 63 10.53 -3.68 -6.13
N ALA A 64 10.79 -4.47 -5.09
CA ALA A 64 10.39 -4.15 -3.72
C ALA A 64 11.00 -2.81 -3.23
N SER A 65 12.25 -2.55 -3.56
CA SER A 65 12.94 -1.28 -3.26
C SER A 65 12.30 -0.10 -4.01
N ASN A 66 12.04 -0.24 -5.32
CA ASN A 66 11.39 0.80 -6.12
C ASN A 66 9.97 1.11 -5.64
N ILE A 67 9.19 0.09 -5.23
CA ILE A 67 7.87 0.29 -4.62
C ILE A 67 8.00 1.01 -3.28
N SER A 68 9.02 0.69 -2.49
CA SER A 68 9.28 1.37 -1.22
C SER A 68 9.65 2.85 -1.43
N MET A 69 10.46 3.16 -2.45
CA MET A 69 10.79 4.53 -2.84
C MET A 69 9.56 5.30 -3.35
N ALA A 70 8.72 4.67 -4.18
CA ALA A 70 7.47 5.28 -4.63
C ALA A 70 6.54 5.60 -3.44
N ARG A 71 6.47 4.70 -2.46
CA ARG A 71 5.73 4.94 -1.20
C ARG A 71 6.33 6.07 -0.39
N TYR A 72 7.66 6.17 -0.28
CA TYR A 72 8.33 7.29 0.37
C TYR A 72 7.85 8.63 -0.20
N VAL A 73 7.85 8.77 -1.53
CA VAL A 73 7.39 10.00 -2.20
C VAL A 73 5.91 10.29 -1.94
N ILE A 74 5.02 9.29 -2.08
CA ILE A 74 3.56 9.46 -1.88
C ILE A 74 3.22 9.78 -0.41
N ARG A 75 4.02 9.32 0.54
CA ARG A 75 3.74 9.54 1.96
C ARG A 75 4.20 10.89 2.46
N PHE A 76 5.10 11.55 1.74
CA PHE A 76 5.45 12.93 2.02
C PHE A 76 4.20 13.82 1.97
N THR A 77 3.32 13.56 1.00
CA THR A 77 2.01 14.24 0.91
C THR A 77 0.99 13.67 1.90
N GLY A 78 1.13 12.42 2.34
CA GLY A 78 0.26 11.76 3.32
C GLY A 78 0.14 12.50 4.66
N GLY A 79 1.21 13.17 5.12
CA GLY A 79 1.14 14.03 6.32
C GLY A 79 0.23 15.24 6.14
N LEU A 80 0.32 15.91 4.97
CA LEU A 80 -0.53 17.03 4.61
C LEU A 80 -1.98 16.61 4.40
N GLU A 81 -2.21 15.46 3.77
CA GLU A 81 -3.54 14.87 3.61
C GLU A 81 -4.18 14.53 4.96
N SER A 82 -3.41 13.98 5.89
CA SER A 82 -3.89 13.65 7.24
C SER A 82 -4.25 14.90 8.04
N TYR A 83 -3.46 15.97 7.89
CA TYR A 83 -3.79 17.27 8.48
C TYR A 83 -5.05 17.88 7.88
N ALA A 84 -5.19 17.85 6.54
CA ALA A 84 -6.40 18.29 5.86
C ALA A 84 -7.62 17.49 6.30
N ALA A 85 -7.48 16.17 6.45
CA ALA A 85 -8.54 15.28 6.91
C ALA A 85 -8.94 15.53 8.37
N TYR A 86 -7.98 15.76 9.25
CA TYR A 86 -8.25 16.14 10.64
C TYR A 86 -9.03 17.45 10.73
N LYS A 87 -8.67 18.45 9.92
CA LYS A 87 -9.32 19.78 9.92
C LYS A 87 -10.69 19.80 9.26
N SER A 88 -10.86 19.06 8.16
CA SER A 88 -12.10 19.05 7.37
C SER A 88 -13.07 17.92 7.72
N GLY A 89 -12.60 16.91 8.46
CA GLY A 89 -13.36 15.69 8.70
C GLY A 89 -13.54 14.81 7.45
N SER A 90 -12.75 15.01 6.39
CA SER A 90 -12.95 14.36 5.08
C SER A 90 -12.80 12.84 5.07
N TRP A 91 -12.32 12.25 6.17
CA TRP A 91 -12.25 10.79 6.35
C TRP A 91 -13.49 10.20 7.04
N CYS A 92 -14.42 11.04 7.47
CA CYS A 92 -15.72 10.61 8.01
C CYS A 92 -16.77 10.61 6.90
N TYR A 93 -17.72 9.69 6.98
CA TYR A 93 -18.93 9.68 6.16
C TYR A 93 -20.03 10.52 6.82
N GLY A 94 -20.98 10.99 6.00
CA GLY A 94 -22.05 11.89 6.46
C GLY A 94 -22.96 11.27 7.53
N ASP A 95 -23.08 9.95 7.53
CA ASP A 95 -23.87 9.13 8.44
C ASP A 95 -23.07 8.57 9.63
N ASP A 96 -21.77 8.88 9.75
CA ASP A 96 -20.96 8.44 10.90
C ASP A 96 -21.43 9.07 12.21
N SER A 97 -21.53 8.24 13.27
CA SER A 97 -21.79 8.70 14.63
C SER A 97 -20.67 9.58 15.20
N ASP A 98 -20.98 10.41 16.18
CA ASP A 98 -20.00 11.30 16.85
C ASP A 98 -18.81 10.53 17.44
N HIS A 99 -19.04 9.32 17.94
CA HIS A 99 -17.99 8.47 18.46
C HIS A 99 -17.02 8.05 17.34
N VAL A 100 -17.55 7.59 16.21
CA VAL A 100 -16.74 7.20 15.03
C VAL A 100 -15.95 8.38 14.51
N ARG A 101 -16.58 9.56 14.38
CA ARG A 101 -15.91 10.79 13.94
C ARG A 101 -14.72 11.18 14.83
N ARG A 102 -14.87 11.04 16.16
CA ARG A 102 -13.76 11.29 17.11
C ARG A 102 -12.62 10.28 16.92
N VAL A 103 -12.93 9.00 16.76
CA VAL A 103 -11.92 7.96 16.52
C VAL A 103 -11.19 8.20 15.19
N VAL A 104 -11.91 8.54 14.13
CA VAL A 104 -11.32 8.89 12.82
C VAL A 104 -10.47 10.16 12.92
N GLY A 105 -10.90 11.16 13.69
CA GLY A 105 -10.10 12.35 13.97
C GLY A 105 -8.79 12.02 14.70
N LEU A 106 -8.83 11.15 15.71
CA LEU A 106 -7.62 10.67 16.40
C LEU A 106 -6.71 9.86 15.47
N GLN A 107 -7.27 9.06 14.57
CA GLN A 107 -6.50 8.35 13.55
C GLN A 107 -5.80 9.35 12.62
N ALA A 108 -6.50 10.35 12.09
CA ALA A 108 -5.91 11.39 11.26
C ALA A 108 -4.78 12.11 12.00
N LEU A 109 -4.98 12.44 13.29
CA LEU A 109 -3.96 13.06 14.13
C LEU A 109 -2.72 12.15 14.33
N SER A 110 -2.92 10.85 14.56
CA SER A 110 -1.82 9.90 14.66
C SER A 110 -1.02 9.79 13.36
N MET A 111 -1.70 9.91 12.21
CA MET A 111 -1.07 9.81 10.89
C MET A 111 -0.17 11.02 10.59
N ILE A 112 -0.52 12.21 11.11
CA ILE A 112 0.33 13.41 11.02
C ILE A 112 1.72 13.15 11.64
N VAL A 113 1.77 12.41 12.75
CA VAL A 113 3.02 12.06 13.44
C VAL A 113 3.69 10.83 12.81
N TYR A 114 2.89 9.85 12.40
CA TYR A 114 3.38 8.60 11.82
C TYR A 114 4.15 8.82 10.51
N TYR A 115 3.62 9.61 9.57
CA TYR A 115 4.24 9.75 8.25
C TYR A 115 5.67 10.34 8.31
N PRO A 116 5.96 11.40 9.08
CA PRO A 116 7.34 11.87 9.29
C PRO A 116 8.26 10.82 9.92
N LEU A 117 7.79 10.09 10.94
CA LEU A 117 8.58 9.03 11.59
C LEU A 117 8.88 7.88 10.61
N GLU A 118 7.92 7.55 9.77
CA GLU A 118 8.10 6.57 8.71
C GLU A 118 9.16 7.03 7.70
N HIS A 119 9.22 8.32 7.34
CA HIS A 119 10.31 8.85 6.49
C HIS A 119 11.68 8.70 7.14
N VAL A 120 11.79 9.03 8.43
CA VAL A 120 13.04 8.85 9.19
C VAL A 120 13.45 7.37 9.20
N SER A 121 12.50 6.44 9.33
CA SER A 121 12.80 5.00 9.29
C SER A 121 13.35 4.54 7.92
N TYR A 122 12.95 5.19 6.83
CA TYR A 122 13.44 4.87 5.48
C TYR A 122 14.85 5.41 5.21
N VAL A 123 15.27 6.50 5.85
CA VAL A 123 16.65 7.02 5.71
C VAL A 123 17.70 5.99 6.15
N GLY A 124 17.35 5.11 7.10
CA GLY A 124 18.24 4.01 7.51
C GLY A 124 18.08 2.71 6.72
N PHE A 125 17.14 2.64 5.77
CA PHE A 125 16.79 1.42 5.03
C PHE A 125 17.19 1.48 3.54
N VAL A 126 17.57 2.66 3.04
CA VAL A 126 18.12 2.90 1.69
C VAL A 126 19.65 2.89 1.73
#